data_AF-A0AAI8BHP6-F1
#
_entry.id   AF-A0AAI8BHP6-F1
#
_cell.length_a   1.000
_cell.length_b   1.000
_cell.length_c   1.000
_cell.angle_alpha   90.00
_cell.angle_beta   90.00
_cell.angle_gamma   90.00
#
_symmetry.space_group_name_H-M   'P 1'
#
loop_
_entity.id
_entity.type
_entity.pdbx_description
1 polymer ?
#
loop_
_entity_poly.entity_id
_entity_poly.type
_entity_poly.pdbx_seq_one_letter_code
_entity_poly.pdbx_strand_id
1 'polypeptide(L)' 'MKMGMSVKDAVLEAVKDLRHLKTGYLDELTIHAIDNQDNHYVASFKGSELVFYWIWTDDMLEPIKKQARLIL' A
#
# COMPACT_ATOMS: atom_id res chain seq x y z
N MET A 1 9.31 -4.40 -9.35
CA MET A 1 9.57 -4.83 -7.96
C MET A 1 10.89 -5.58 -7.88
N LYS A 2 11.66 -5.41 -6.79
CA LYS A 2 12.87 -6.21 -6.57
C LYS A 2 12.46 -7.68 -6.33
N MET A 3 13.26 -8.64 -6.78
CA MET A 3 13.08 -10.09 -6.54
C MET A 3 11.89 -10.78 -7.25
N GLY A 4 11.24 -10.15 -8.23
CA GLY A 4 10.16 -10.80 -8.99
C GLY A 4 8.84 -10.95 -8.23
N MET A 5 8.69 -10.30 -7.07
CA MET A 5 7.45 -10.28 -6.31
C MET A 5 6.36 -9.47 -7.02
N SER A 6 5.10 -9.84 -6.82
CA SER A 6 3.97 -8.97 -7.16
C SER A 6 4.01 -7.68 -6.31
N VAL A 7 3.38 -6.60 -6.78
CA VAL A 7 3.26 -5.36 -6.00
C VAL A 7 2.66 -5.59 -4.61
N LYS A 8 1.68 -6.49 -4.52
CA LYS A 8 1.05 -6.88 -3.26
C LYS A 8 2.04 -7.57 -2.34
N ASP A 9 2.74 -8.59 -2.81
CA ASP A 9 3.67 -9.35 -1.97
C ASP A 9 4.82 -8.46 -1.48
N ALA A 10 5.32 -7.57 -2.33
CA ALA A 10 6.34 -6.58 -1.94
C ALA A 10 5.86 -5.66 -0.79
N VAL A 11 4.60 -5.19 -0.84
CA VAL A 11 4.03 -4.38 0.26
C VAL A 11 3.86 -5.23 1.53
N LEU A 12 3.43 -6.48 1.41
CA LEU A 12 3.28 -7.37 2.56
C LEU A 12 4.62 -7.70 3.22
N GLU A 13 5.70 -7.87 2.45
CA GLU A 13 7.06 -8.00 2.99
C GLU A 13 7.50 -6.72 3.70
N ALA A 14 7.26 -5.54 3.13
CA ALA A 14 7.56 -4.28 3.81
C ALA A 14 6.79 -4.15 5.14
N VAL A 15 5.52 -4.57 5.18
CA VAL A 15 4.74 -4.58 6.42
C VAL A 15 5.31 -5.57 7.44
N LYS A 16 5.82 -6.73 7.01
CA LYS A 16 6.53 -7.65 7.92
C LYS A 16 7.75 -6.97 8.53
N ASP A 17 8.55 -6.26 7.76
CA ASP A 17 9.70 -5.52 8.28
C ASP A 17 9.27 -4.45 9.29
N LEU A 18 8.20 -3.71 9.00
CA LEU A 18 7.64 -2.69 9.90
C LEU A 18 7.15 -3.27 11.24
N ARG A 19 6.63 -4.51 11.27
CA ARG A 19 6.25 -5.18 12.52
C ARG A 19 7.44 -5.46 13.43
N HIS A 20 8.64 -5.60 12.87
CA HIS A 20 9.86 -5.88 13.64
C HIS A 20 10.56 -4.60 14.12
N LEU A 21 10.09 -3.41 13.73
CA LEU A 21 10.61 -2.15 14.25
C LEU A 21 10.37 -2.04 15.76
N LYS A 22 11.47 -1.81 16.50
CA LYS A 22 11.43 -1.58 17.95
C LYS A 22 11.60 -0.11 18.33
N THR A 23 12.06 0.71 17.39
CA THR A 23 12.35 2.14 17.58
C THR A 23 12.08 2.89 16.27
N GLY A 24 12.04 4.23 16.33
CA GLY A 24 11.68 5.06 15.18
C GLY A 24 10.17 5.31 15.12
N TYR A 25 9.63 5.41 13.91
CA TYR A 25 8.19 5.63 13.73
C TYR A 25 7.45 4.29 13.83
N LEU A 26 6.69 4.12 14.91
CA LEU A 26 5.98 2.87 15.24
C LEU A 26 4.46 2.96 15.06
N ASP A 27 4.00 4.10 14.55
CA ASP A 27 2.59 4.46 14.46
C ASP A 27 2.00 4.14 13.08
N GLU A 28 0.79 4.62 12.81
CA GLU A 28 0.05 4.40 11.57
C GLU A 28 0.81 4.83 10.31
N LEU A 29 0.83 3.97 9.30
CA LEU A 29 1.50 4.23 8.03
C LEU A 29 0.64 3.75 6.87
N THR A 30 0.52 4.57 5.82
CA THR A 30 -0.06 4.13 4.55
C THR A 30 1.03 3.91 3.51
N ILE A 31 1.05 2.73 2.88
CA ILE A 31 1.99 2.36 1.83
C ILE A 31 1.26 2.36 0.50
N HIS A 32 1.69 3.21 -0.42
CA HIS A 32 1.26 3.20 -1.82
C HIS A 32 2.34 2.55 -2.67
N ALA A 33 1.98 1.56 -3.47
CA ALA A 33 2.90 0.91 -4.39
C ALA A 33 2.25 0.64 -5.74
N ILE A 34 3.03 0.81 -6.81
CA ILE A 34 2.67 0.54 -8.20
C ILE A 34 3.87 -0.16 -8.84
N ASP A 35 3.64 -1.16 -9.69
CA ASP A 35 4.69 -1.82 -10.48
C ASP A 35 4.75 -1.31 -11.93
N ASN A 36 5.66 -1.88 -12.73
CA ASN A 36 5.87 -1.47 -14.12
C ASN A 36 4.82 -2.02 -15.10
N GLN A 37 3.78 -2.68 -14.59
CA GLN A 37 2.62 -3.17 -15.34
C GLN A 37 1.34 -2.48 -14.84
N ASP A 38 1.48 -1.34 -14.14
CA ASP A 38 0.39 -0.56 -13.54
C ASP A 38 -0.46 -1.31 -12.50
N ASN A 39 -0.01 -2.49 -12.04
CA ASN A 39 -0.64 -3.11 -10.88
C ASN A 39 -0.31 -2.27 -9.65
N HIS A 40 -1.32 -2.02 -8.81
CA HIS A 40 -1.17 -1.24 -7.61
C HIS A 40 -1.69 -1.98 -6.37
N TYR A 41 -1.12 -1.64 -5.23
CA TYR A 41 -1.59 -2.09 -3.93
C TYR A 41 -1.36 -1.00 -2.90
N VAL A 42 -2.40 -0.65 -2.15
CA VAL A 42 -2.34 0.35 -1.08
C VAL A 42 -2.73 -0.30 0.24
N ALA A 43 -1.86 -0.21 1.24
CA ALA A 43 -2.08 -0.77 2.56
C ALA A 43 -2.06 0.33 3.63
N SER A 44 -2.99 0.26 4.59
CA SER A 44 -2.95 1.02 5.84
C SER A 44 -2.47 0.08 6.94
N PHE A 45 -1.27 0.33 7.46
CA PHE A 45 -0.66 -0.44 8.54
C PHE A 45 -0.95 0.23 9.88
N LYS A 46 -1.49 -0.54 10.83
CA LYS A 46 -1.96 -0.06 12.14
C LYS A 46 -3.03 1.04 12.11
N GLY A 47 -3.62 1.33 10.95
CA GLY A 47 -4.59 2.41 10.80
C GLY A 47 -5.76 2.29 11.78
N SER A 48 -6.05 3.37 12.52
CA SER A 48 -7.23 3.47 13.38
C SER A 48 -8.49 3.85 12.59
N GLU A 49 -8.31 4.51 11.44
CA GLU A 49 -9.38 5.00 10.59
C GLU A 49 -9.31 4.44 9.16
N LEU A 50 -10.43 4.52 8.45
CA LEU A 50 -10.49 4.11 7.05
C LEU A 50 -9.70 5.09 6.16
N VAL A 51 -8.65 4.59 5.54
CA VAL A 51 -7.88 5.34 4.54
C VAL A 51 -8.43 5.07 3.14
N PHE A 52 -8.68 6.14 2.38
CA PHE A 52 -9.09 6.08 0.99
C PHE A 52 -8.05 6.73 0.09
N TYR A 53 -7.95 6.23 -1.14
CA TYR A 53 -7.08 6.75 -2.17
C TYR A 53 -7.82 6.81 -3.51
N TRP A 54 -7.25 7.55 -4.45
CA TRP A 54 -7.79 7.66 -5.81
C TRP A 54 -6.86 6.98 -6.79
N ILE A 55 -7.45 6.35 -7.81
CA ILE A 55 -6.72 5.82 -8.96
C ILE A 55 -7.20 6.58 -10.17
N TRP A 56 -6.24 7.00 -10.98
CA TRP A 56 -6.50 7.64 -12.25
C TRP A 56 -5.39 7.29 -13.23
N THR A 57 -5.77 6.73 -14.37
CA THR A 57 -4.91 6.35 -15.49
C THR A 57 -5.48 6.96 -16.78
N ASP A 58 -4.66 7.01 -17.83
CA ASP A 58 -5.00 7.71 -19.08
C ASP A 58 -6.24 7.14 -19.79
N ASP A 59 -6.59 5.87 -19.54
CA ASP A 59 -7.76 5.18 -20.08
C ASP A 59 -9.05 5.42 -19.27
N MET A 60 -8.99 6.17 -18.17
CA MET A 60 -10.12 6.44 -17.30
C MET A 60 -10.75 7.81 -17.55
N LEU A 61 -12.08 7.85 -17.67
CA LEU A 61 -12.86 9.08 -17.82
C LEU A 61 -12.83 9.98 -16.57
N GLU A 62 -12.69 9.38 -15.40
CA GLU A 62 -12.67 10.05 -14.10
C GLU A 62 -11.87 9.23 -13.07
N PRO A 63 -11.33 9.85 -12.00
CA PRO A 63 -10.64 9.12 -10.95
C PRO A 63 -11.62 8.26 -10.12
N ILE A 64 -11.20 7.05 -9.74
CA ILE A 64 -12.01 6.15 -8.90
C ILE A 64 -11.46 6.15 -7.47
N LYS A 65 -12.35 6.37 -6.50
CA LYS A 65 -12.03 6.26 -5.07
C LYS A 65 -12.01 4.78 -4.65
N LYS A 66 -10.93 4.34 -4.03
CA LYS A 66 -10.78 3.01 -3.42
C LYS A 66 -10.38 3.11 -1.96
N GLN A 67 -10.68 2.07 -1.19
CA GLN A 67 -10.25 1.94 0.19
C GLN A 67 -8.89 1.22 0.25
N ALA A 68 -7.95 1.75 1.03
CA ALA A 68 -6.70 1.07 1.33
C ALA A 68 -6.97 -0.21 2.14
N ARG A 69 -6.15 -1.24 1.95
CA ARG A 69 -6.29 -2.48 2.72
C ARG A 69 -5.75 -2.26 4.13
N LEU A 70 -6.61 -2.37 5.14
CA LEU A 70 -6.16 -2.39 6.54
C LEU A 70 -5.34 -3.66 6.82
N ILE A 71 -4.18 -3.49 7.44
CA ILE A 71 -3.29 -4.55 7.90
C ILE A 71 -2.93 -4.28 9.37
N LEU A 72 -3.39 -5.19 10.25
CA LEU A 72 -3.16 -5.17 11.70
C LEU A 72 -1.91 -5.97 12.07
#